data_AF-A0A367M927-F1
#
_entry.id   AF-A0A367M927-F1
#
_cell.length_a   1.000
_cell.length_b   1.000
_cell.length_c   1.000
_cell.angle_alpha   90.00
_cell.angle_beta   90.00
_cell.angle_gamma   90.00
#
_symmetry.space_group_name_H-M   'P 1'
#
loop_
_entity.id
_entity.type
_entity.pdbx_description
1 polymer ?
#
loop_
_entity_poly.entity_id
_entity_poly.type
_entity_poly.pdbx_seq_one_letter_code
_entity_poly.pdbx_strand_id
1 'polypeptide(L)'
;MNNKNLALKAPLSGPVMPLNRVPDPVFSSGTLGEGIAIDPLNDCLHAPCAGLVSHLARTRHALSLRADNGAELLLHVGLDTVQLQGEGFEALVEEGARVIEGQPLLRFDLDRVARGSRSLITVMILTNGDGFQVRPLTTNPVEVGAPLLQLSPEKAEQRPANPAPGEGSAQRQVRGRARVAHHGGLHARPAALLRKTAQGFSSQAELHFAGQVASVDSLVGIMGLGVAEQDEVEVICRGEDSEAALGALLAALASATAGAPKDAPRAIAPGEPARPAAVAGTLAGVCASPGLASGPLARLGAISLPADDGRHRPEDQHLALDQALQRVRDDVQGSLQQARLGGDENEAAIFSAHLA
;
A
#
# COMPACT_ATOMS: atom_id res chain seq x y z
N MET A 1 -11.30 36.72 -2.33
CA MET A 1 -11.25 35.88 -1.11
C MET A 1 -11.61 34.47 -1.52
N ASN A 2 -10.71 33.49 -1.43
CA ASN A 2 -11.09 32.08 -1.34
C ASN A 2 -9.89 31.34 -0.74
N ASN A 3 -9.93 31.16 0.59
CA ASN A 3 -9.04 30.25 1.31
C ASN A 3 -9.34 28.83 0.81
N LYS A 4 -8.63 28.37 -0.22
CA LYS A 4 -8.77 27.01 -0.81
C LYS A 4 -8.06 25.93 0.02
N ASN A 5 -7.87 26.18 1.31
CA ASN A 5 -7.29 25.21 2.23
C ASN A 5 -8.33 24.13 2.52
N LEU A 6 -7.96 22.87 2.32
CA LEU A 6 -8.84 21.72 2.56
C LEU A 6 -8.24 20.88 3.68
N ALA A 7 -9.00 20.71 4.76
CA ALA A 7 -8.67 19.74 5.80
C ALA A 7 -9.17 18.37 5.36
N LEU A 8 -8.29 17.37 5.39
CA LEU A 8 -8.64 15.97 5.16
C LEU A 8 -8.73 15.27 6.50
N LYS A 9 -9.85 14.57 6.70
CA LYS A 9 -10.08 13.75 7.89
C LYS A 9 -9.51 12.34 7.71
N ALA A 10 -9.29 11.67 8.83
CA ALA A 10 -8.90 10.27 8.85
C ALA A 10 -10.02 9.41 8.25
N PRO A 11 -9.75 8.67 7.14
CA PRO A 11 -10.73 7.80 6.52
C PRO A 11 -10.93 6.48 7.28
N LEU A 12 -10.03 6.15 8.21
CA LEU A 12 -9.98 4.96 9.04
C LEU A 12 -9.48 5.35 10.44
N SER A 13 -9.83 4.53 11.43
CA SER A 13 -9.21 4.57 12.75
C SER A 13 -7.96 3.71 12.77
N GLY A 14 -6.92 4.15 13.47
CA GLY A 14 -5.71 3.35 13.73
C GLY A 14 -4.40 4.14 13.77
N PRO A 15 -3.28 3.43 13.97
CA PRO A 15 -1.94 4.02 13.96
C PRO A 15 -1.63 4.69 12.62
N VAL A 16 -1.11 5.92 12.69
CA VAL A 16 -0.73 6.72 11.53
C VAL A 16 0.77 6.60 11.28
N MET A 17 1.18 6.51 10.02
CA MET A 17 2.59 6.51 9.64
C MET A 17 2.86 7.28 8.34
N PRO A 18 4.05 7.89 8.21
CA PRO A 18 4.48 8.49 6.96
C PRO A 18 4.66 7.43 5.86
N LEU A 19 4.50 7.83 4.60
CA LEU A 19 4.62 6.91 3.46
C LEU A 19 5.96 6.18 3.40
N ASN A 20 7.06 6.83 3.80
CA ASN A 20 8.40 6.22 3.79
C ASN A 20 8.56 5.01 4.75
N ARG A 21 7.61 4.76 5.65
CA ARG A 21 7.56 3.57 6.51
C ARG A 21 6.66 2.46 5.97
N VAL A 22 5.93 2.69 4.87
CA VAL A 22 5.09 1.68 4.24
C VAL A 22 5.99 0.62 3.59
N PRO A 23 5.78 -0.69 3.84
CA PRO A 23 6.63 -1.75 3.33
C PRO A 23 6.33 -2.12 1.86
N ASP A 24 6.21 -1.10 1.00
CA ASP A 24 6.08 -1.21 -0.45
C ASP A 24 6.78 -0.01 -1.13
N PRO A 25 7.81 -0.23 -1.96
CA PRO A 25 8.57 0.82 -2.65
C PRO A 25 7.73 1.78 -3.52
N VAL A 26 6.59 1.32 -4.06
CA VAL A 26 5.72 2.14 -4.91
C VAL A 26 5.10 3.28 -4.10
N PHE A 27 4.74 3.00 -2.85
CA PHE A 27 4.18 3.99 -1.94
C PHE A 27 5.28 4.73 -1.17
N SER A 28 6.30 4.02 -0.67
CA SER A 28 7.33 4.62 0.20
C SER A 28 8.33 5.52 -0.51
N SER A 29 8.48 5.37 -1.84
CA SER A 29 9.30 6.28 -2.66
C SER A 29 8.65 7.64 -2.93
N GLY A 30 7.34 7.78 -2.69
CA GLY A 30 6.58 9.00 -3.00
C GLY A 30 6.33 9.23 -4.50
N THR A 31 6.63 8.26 -5.37
CA THR A 31 6.43 8.41 -6.83
C THR A 31 4.95 8.61 -7.23
N LEU A 32 4.02 8.13 -6.40
CA LEU A 32 2.58 8.30 -6.60
C LEU A 32 2.05 9.67 -6.11
N GLY A 33 2.85 10.39 -5.31
CA GLY A 33 2.46 11.65 -4.69
C GLY A 33 2.74 11.69 -3.18
N GLU A 34 2.47 12.84 -2.56
CA GLU A 34 2.57 13.03 -1.11
C GLU A 34 1.34 12.46 -0.40
N GLY A 35 1.49 12.00 0.83
CA GLY A 35 0.37 11.40 1.56
C GLY A 35 0.75 10.83 2.91
N ILE A 36 -0.12 9.96 3.41
CA ILE A 36 0.01 9.33 4.72
C ILE A 36 -0.61 7.93 4.69
N ALA A 37 -0.22 7.07 5.62
CA ALA A 37 -0.76 5.73 5.76
C ALA A 37 -1.37 5.51 7.15
N ILE A 38 -2.37 4.63 7.21
CA ILE A 38 -3.07 4.22 8.43
C ILE A 38 -3.09 2.70 8.46
N ASP A 39 -2.72 2.10 9.59
CA ASP A 39 -2.95 0.68 9.86
C ASP A 39 -4.35 0.51 10.47
N PRO A 40 -5.35 -0.02 9.73
CA PRO A 40 -6.75 0.08 10.12
C PRO A 40 -7.10 -0.78 11.34
N LEU A 41 -7.86 -0.17 12.26
CA LEU A 41 -8.49 -0.84 13.41
C LEU A 41 -10.01 -1.02 13.24
N ASN A 42 -10.57 -0.51 12.13
CA ASN A 42 -11.97 -0.63 11.77
C ASN A 42 -12.10 -1.14 10.32
N ASP A 43 -13.30 -1.61 9.98
CA ASP A 43 -13.62 -2.38 8.77
C ASP A 43 -14.27 -1.53 7.66
N CYS A 44 -14.27 -0.21 7.80
CA CYS A 44 -14.99 0.69 6.90
C CYS A 44 -14.18 1.95 6.58
N LEU A 45 -13.87 2.14 5.31
CA LEU A 45 -13.23 3.34 4.78
C LEU A 45 -14.28 4.44 4.59
N HIS A 46 -13.99 5.64 5.08
CA HIS A 46 -14.86 6.79 4.98
C HIS A 46 -14.26 7.89 4.12
N ALA A 47 -15.10 8.77 3.58
CA ALA A 47 -14.66 9.91 2.79
C ALA A 47 -13.88 10.90 3.66
N PRO A 48 -12.61 11.23 3.32
CA PRO A 48 -11.81 12.18 4.08
C PRO A 48 -12.27 13.64 3.90
N CYS A 49 -13.08 13.90 2.88
CA CYS A 49 -13.67 15.20 2.55
C CYS A 49 -14.87 15.02 1.60
N ALA A 50 -15.60 16.09 1.32
CA ALA A 50 -16.62 16.09 0.27
C ALA A 50 -15.97 16.12 -1.13
N GLY A 51 -16.57 15.40 -2.09
CA GLY A 51 -16.05 15.33 -3.44
C GLY A 51 -16.82 14.38 -4.35
N LEU A 52 -16.23 14.10 -5.52
CA LEU A 52 -16.71 13.16 -6.52
C LEU A 52 -15.84 11.91 -6.53
N VAL A 53 -16.44 10.72 -6.44
CA VAL A 53 -15.73 9.45 -6.66
C VAL A 53 -15.38 9.38 -8.14
N SER A 54 -14.14 9.73 -8.47
CA SER A 54 -13.68 9.85 -9.86
C SER A 54 -13.27 8.51 -10.46
N HIS A 55 -12.94 7.53 -9.62
CA HIS A 55 -12.64 6.18 -10.04
C HIS A 55 -12.90 5.19 -8.90
N LEU A 56 -13.45 4.02 -9.22
CA LEU A 56 -13.52 2.88 -8.31
C LEU A 56 -12.80 1.68 -8.94
N ALA A 57 -11.79 1.15 -8.25
CA ALA A 57 -11.04 0.01 -8.77
C ALA A 57 -11.97 -1.21 -8.96
N ARG A 58 -11.75 -2.00 -10.02
CA ARG A 58 -12.57 -3.19 -10.35
C ARG A 58 -12.66 -4.18 -9.18
N THR A 59 -11.56 -4.36 -8.45
CA THR A 59 -11.46 -5.24 -7.28
C THR A 59 -11.82 -4.54 -5.96
N ARG A 60 -12.37 -3.31 -6.02
CA ARG A 60 -12.97 -2.56 -4.89
C ARG A 60 -12.05 -2.25 -3.70
N HIS A 61 -10.76 -2.54 -3.80
CA HIS A 61 -9.76 -2.26 -2.77
C HIS A 61 -9.27 -0.81 -2.77
N ALA A 62 -9.52 -0.06 -3.84
CA ALA A 62 -9.06 1.32 -3.98
C ALA A 62 -10.10 2.19 -4.68
N LEU A 63 -10.13 3.47 -4.34
CA LEU A 63 -10.94 4.49 -5.00
C LEU A 63 -10.19 5.80 -5.10
N SER A 64 -10.56 6.61 -6.08
CA SER A 64 -10.08 7.98 -6.23
C SER A 64 -11.20 8.98 -5.98
N LEU A 65 -10.90 10.01 -5.18
CA LEU A 65 -11.82 11.08 -4.82
C LEU A 65 -11.27 12.41 -5.35
N ARG A 66 -12.06 13.11 -6.16
CA ARG A 66 -11.79 14.48 -6.57
C ARG A 66 -12.55 15.44 -5.66
N ALA A 67 -11.83 16.18 -4.82
CA ALA A 67 -12.41 17.19 -3.95
C ALA A 67 -12.87 18.42 -4.75
N ASP A 68 -13.82 19.19 -4.20
CA ASP A 68 -14.34 20.39 -4.88
C ASP A 68 -13.28 21.49 -5.10
N ASN A 69 -12.16 21.45 -4.36
CA ASN A 69 -11.02 22.36 -4.57
C ASN A 69 -10.07 21.91 -5.70
N GLY A 70 -10.33 20.77 -6.34
CA GLY A 70 -9.52 20.19 -7.42
C GLY A 70 -8.44 19.20 -6.97
N ALA A 71 -8.28 18.95 -5.66
CA ALA A 71 -7.36 17.93 -5.17
C ALA A 71 -7.86 16.52 -5.54
N GLU A 72 -6.97 15.66 -6.03
CA GLU A 72 -7.26 14.26 -6.35
C GLU A 72 -6.58 13.35 -5.33
N LEU A 73 -7.39 12.57 -4.63
CA LEU A 73 -6.96 11.68 -3.57
C LEU A 73 -7.12 10.22 -4.02
N LEU A 74 -6.07 9.43 -3.89
CA LEU A 74 -6.13 7.97 -3.96
C LEU A 74 -6.25 7.40 -2.55
N LEU A 75 -7.31 6.64 -2.29
CA LEU A 75 -7.48 5.83 -1.09
C LEU A 75 -7.30 4.36 -1.49
N HIS A 76 -6.24 3.72 -0.99
CA HIS A 76 -5.89 2.35 -1.37
C HIS A 76 -5.76 1.48 -0.12
N VAL A 77 -6.68 0.53 0.05
CA VAL A 77 -6.78 -0.34 1.22
C VAL A 77 -5.84 -1.53 1.08
N GLY A 78 -4.91 -1.64 2.03
CA GLY A 78 -3.90 -2.69 2.08
C GLY A 78 -2.85 -2.65 0.97
N LEU A 79 -1.90 -3.58 1.04
CA LEU A 79 -0.81 -3.75 0.08
C LEU A 79 -0.99 -5.07 -0.67
N ASP A 80 -0.81 -5.03 -2.00
CA ASP A 80 -1.04 -6.14 -2.93
C ASP A 80 -2.48 -6.72 -2.90
N THR A 81 -3.45 -5.96 -2.38
CA THR A 81 -4.88 -6.37 -2.25
C THR A 81 -5.59 -6.57 -3.58
N VAL A 82 -5.03 -6.10 -4.70
CA VAL A 82 -5.51 -6.43 -6.05
C VAL A 82 -5.55 -7.95 -6.30
N GLN A 83 -4.65 -8.72 -5.67
CA GLN A 83 -4.56 -10.19 -5.80
C GLN A 83 -5.78 -10.91 -5.21
N LEU A 84 -6.52 -10.24 -4.31
CA LEU A 84 -7.74 -10.78 -3.72
C LEU A 84 -8.93 -10.79 -4.69
N GLN A 85 -8.81 -10.20 -5.88
CA GLN A 85 -9.86 -10.19 -6.91
C GLN A 85 -11.23 -9.69 -6.40
N GLY A 86 -11.22 -8.78 -5.41
CA GLY A 86 -12.42 -8.22 -4.78
C GLY A 86 -12.99 -9.04 -3.63
N GLU A 87 -12.40 -10.19 -3.30
CA GLU A 87 -12.79 -10.96 -2.13
C GLU A 87 -12.50 -10.20 -0.83
N GLY A 88 -13.52 -10.09 0.03
CA GLY A 88 -13.42 -9.36 1.29
C GLY A 88 -13.68 -7.85 1.15
N PHE A 89 -14.09 -7.36 -0.02
CA PHE A 89 -14.44 -5.95 -0.23
C PHE A 89 -15.89 -5.76 -0.69
N GLU A 90 -16.58 -4.80 -0.07
CA GLU A 90 -17.92 -4.35 -0.43
C GLU A 90 -17.90 -2.83 -0.69
N ALA A 91 -18.14 -2.43 -1.94
CA ALA A 91 -18.27 -1.02 -2.28
C ALA A 91 -19.65 -0.50 -1.85
N LEU A 92 -19.69 0.63 -1.15
CA LEU A 92 -20.92 1.30 -0.69
C LEU A 92 -21.28 2.52 -1.55
N VAL A 93 -20.41 2.86 -2.51
CA VAL A 93 -20.57 3.94 -3.48
C VAL A 93 -20.21 3.45 -4.87
N GLU A 94 -20.68 4.19 -5.88
CA GLU A 94 -20.40 3.93 -7.29
C GLU A 94 -19.49 5.02 -7.87
N GLU A 95 -18.81 4.72 -8.96
CA GLU A 95 -18.06 5.72 -9.72
C GLU A 95 -19.00 6.82 -10.24
N GLY A 96 -18.58 8.08 -10.14
CA GLY A 96 -19.40 9.25 -10.45
C GLY A 96 -20.31 9.72 -9.30
N ALA A 97 -20.37 9.01 -8.17
CA ALA A 97 -21.13 9.47 -7.02
C ALA A 97 -20.49 10.69 -6.34
N ARG A 98 -21.31 11.67 -5.93
CA ARG A 98 -20.89 12.72 -4.98
C ARG A 98 -21.02 12.19 -3.56
N VAL A 99 -20.01 12.46 -2.74
CA VAL A 99 -19.95 12.06 -1.33
C VAL A 99 -19.68 13.25 -0.43
N ILE A 100 -20.10 13.15 0.83
CA ILE A 100 -19.81 14.12 1.88
C ILE A 100 -18.72 13.60 2.82
N GLU A 101 -18.06 14.49 3.55
CA GLU A 101 -17.08 14.12 4.59
C GLU A 101 -17.67 13.09 5.57
N GLY A 102 -16.91 12.04 5.88
CA GLY A 102 -17.31 10.99 6.81
C GLY A 102 -18.32 9.98 6.23
N GLN A 103 -18.74 10.11 4.97
CA GLN A 103 -19.61 9.11 4.35
C GLN A 103 -18.87 7.77 4.16
N PRO A 104 -19.48 6.62 4.51
CA PRO A 104 -18.93 5.30 4.20
C PRO A 104 -18.73 5.11 2.69
N LEU A 105 -17.55 4.64 2.28
CA LEU A 105 -17.16 4.44 0.88
C LEU A 105 -17.06 2.95 0.53
N LEU A 106 -16.37 2.17 1.37
CA LEU A 106 -16.27 0.72 1.20
C LEU A 106 -16.10 0.04 2.56
N ARG A 107 -16.67 -1.15 2.69
CA ARG A 107 -16.43 -2.08 3.81
C ARG A 107 -15.47 -3.16 3.37
N PHE A 108 -14.67 -3.64 4.32
CA PHE A 108 -13.75 -4.73 4.07
C PHE A 108 -13.60 -5.63 5.29
N ASP A 109 -13.48 -6.92 5.04
CA ASP A 109 -13.22 -7.92 6.07
C ASP A 109 -11.73 -7.88 6.45
N LEU A 110 -11.43 -7.27 7.60
CA LEU A 110 -10.07 -7.14 8.13
C LEU A 110 -9.33 -8.48 8.15
N ASP A 111 -10.00 -9.52 8.62
CA ASP A 111 -9.44 -10.86 8.82
C ASP A 111 -9.13 -11.53 7.48
N ARG A 112 -10.05 -11.42 6.52
CA ARG A 112 -9.90 -12.01 5.19
C ARG A 112 -8.85 -11.29 4.37
N VAL A 113 -8.85 -9.97 4.40
CA VAL A 113 -7.88 -9.15 3.68
C VAL A 113 -6.49 -9.30 4.30
N ALA A 114 -6.35 -9.34 5.63
CA ALA A 114 -5.06 -9.55 6.29
C ALA A 114 -4.41 -10.89 5.93
N ARG A 115 -5.20 -11.96 5.79
CA ARG A 115 -4.69 -13.31 5.45
C ARG A 115 -4.28 -13.46 3.99
N GLY A 116 -4.88 -12.69 3.08
CA GLY A 116 -4.64 -12.83 1.65
C GLY A 116 -3.90 -11.66 0.99
N SER A 117 -3.44 -10.69 1.78
CA SER A 117 -2.65 -9.54 1.30
C SER A 117 -1.33 -9.44 2.06
N ARG A 118 -0.42 -8.59 1.58
CA ARG A 118 0.87 -8.38 2.26
C ARG A 118 0.71 -7.60 3.57
N SER A 119 -0.28 -6.71 3.63
CA SER A 119 -0.55 -5.85 4.80
C SER A 119 -1.90 -5.15 4.65
N LEU A 120 -2.53 -4.80 5.77
CA LEU A 120 -3.73 -3.96 5.80
C LEU A 120 -3.43 -2.45 5.74
N ILE A 121 -2.15 -2.05 5.82
CA ILE A 121 -1.74 -0.64 5.77
C ILE A 121 -2.39 0.03 4.56
N THR A 122 -3.25 1.00 4.87
CA THR A 122 -4.06 1.73 3.91
C THR A 122 -3.46 3.11 3.68
N VAL A 123 -3.26 3.48 2.43
CA VAL A 123 -2.63 4.76 2.07
C VAL A 123 -3.67 5.76 1.56
N MET A 124 -3.48 7.02 1.93
CA MET A 124 -4.19 8.18 1.38
C MET A 124 -3.15 9.11 0.74
N ILE A 125 -3.20 9.25 -0.59
CA ILE A 125 -2.18 9.92 -1.40
C ILE A 125 -2.83 11.02 -2.23
N LEU A 126 -2.23 12.20 -2.27
CA LEU A 126 -2.56 13.26 -3.21
C LEU A 126 -1.83 13.01 -4.54
N THR A 127 -2.58 12.68 -5.59
CA THR A 127 -2.00 12.25 -6.87
C THR A 127 -1.67 13.39 -7.82
N ASN A 128 -2.22 14.60 -7.59
CA ASN A 128 -1.94 15.81 -8.37
C ASN A 128 -1.16 16.86 -7.55
N GLY A 129 -0.09 16.41 -6.89
CA GLY A 129 0.69 17.19 -5.91
C GLY A 129 1.28 18.51 -6.39
N ASP A 130 1.53 18.69 -7.69
CA ASP A 130 2.17 19.91 -8.24
C ASP A 130 1.35 21.20 -8.02
N GLY A 131 0.09 21.10 -7.57
CA GLY A 131 -0.78 22.23 -7.24
C GLY A 131 -1.07 22.45 -5.76
N PHE A 132 -0.58 21.58 -4.85
CA PHE A 132 -0.91 21.64 -3.44
C PHE A 132 0.26 21.22 -2.54
N GLN A 133 0.44 21.96 -1.45
CA GLN A 133 1.29 21.54 -0.34
C GLN A 133 0.49 20.68 0.64
N VAL A 134 1.06 19.53 1.01
CA VAL A 134 0.48 18.62 2.01
C VAL A 134 1.18 18.81 3.35
N ARG A 135 0.40 19.11 4.40
CA ARG A 135 0.91 19.17 5.77
C ARG A 135 0.22 18.15 6.66
N PRO A 136 0.94 17.15 7.20
CA PRO A 136 0.41 16.29 8.25
C PRO A 136 0.07 17.08 9.51
N LEU A 137 -1.12 16.83 10.07
CA LEU A 137 -1.57 17.44 11.32
C LEU A 137 -1.20 16.59 12.53
N THR A 138 -1.04 15.27 12.35
CA THR A 138 -0.69 14.31 13.39
C THR A 138 0.00 13.09 12.81
N THR A 139 0.82 12.43 13.63
CA THR A 139 1.35 11.08 13.40
C THR A 139 0.98 10.12 14.54
N ASN A 140 0.14 10.57 15.47
CA ASN A 140 -0.41 9.72 16.53
C ASN A 140 -1.57 8.89 15.95
N PRO A 141 -1.96 7.78 16.63
CA PRO A 141 -3.19 7.08 16.28
C PRO A 141 -4.39 8.02 16.20
N VAL A 142 -5.28 7.76 15.24
CA VAL A 142 -6.46 8.57 14.96
C VAL A 142 -7.73 7.74 15.01
N GLU A 143 -8.85 8.41 15.23
CA GLU A 143 -10.17 7.85 14.97
C GLU A 143 -10.74 8.39 13.66
N VAL A 144 -11.64 7.65 13.01
CA VAL A 144 -12.38 8.11 11.82
C VAL A 144 -12.93 9.52 12.05
N GLY A 145 -12.72 10.41 11.07
CA GLY A 145 -13.20 11.80 11.15
C GLY A 145 -12.25 12.76 11.89
N ALA A 146 -11.19 12.27 12.55
CA ALA A 146 -10.19 13.14 13.16
C ALA A 146 -9.40 13.92 12.09
N PRO A 147 -8.98 15.17 12.34
CA PRO A 147 -8.12 15.91 11.41
C PRO A 147 -6.79 15.19 11.15
N LEU A 148 -6.44 14.97 9.87
CA LEU A 148 -5.27 14.17 9.50
C LEU A 148 -4.25 14.94 8.64
N LEU A 149 -4.70 15.50 7.52
CA LEU A 149 -3.86 16.32 6.64
C LEU A 149 -4.50 17.68 6.39
N GLN A 150 -3.66 18.69 6.14
CA GLN A 150 -4.07 19.99 5.64
C GLN A 150 -3.46 20.17 4.24
N LEU A 151 -4.33 20.39 3.26
CA LEU A 151 -3.93 20.82 1.92
C LEU A 151 -4.03 22.33 1.83
N SER A 152 -3.01 22.95 1.24
CA SER A 152 -3.03 24.35 0.82
C SER A 152 -2.59 24.45 -0.63
N PRO A 153 -3.23 25.28 -1.48
CA PRO A 153 -2.78 25.46 -2.84
C PRO A 153 -1.36 26.00 -2.86
N GLU A 154 -0.53 25.45 -3.73
CA GLU A 154 0.79 26.02 -3.96
C GLU A 154 0.64 27.28 -4.83
N LYS A 155 1.40 28.33 -4.51
CA LYS A 155 1.34 29.60 -5.23
C LYS A 155 1.97 29.36 -6.61
N ALA A 156 1.12 29.17 -7.62
CA ALA A 156 1.54 28.86 -8.98
C ALA A 156 2.61 29.85 -9.48
N GLU A 157 3.87 29.42 -9.51
CA GLU A 157 4.73 29.86 -10.61
C GLU A 157 4.14 29.23 -11.86
N GLN A 158 3.74 30.09 -12.79
CA GLN A 158 2.98 29.76 -13.98
C GLN A 158 3.78 28.78 -14.85
N ARG A 159 3.56 27.47 -14.64
CA ARG A 159 3.79 26.46 -15.67
C ARG A 159 2.57 26.52 -16.60
N PRO A 160 2.75 26.64 -17.93
CA PRO A 160 1.60 26.78 -18.83
C PRO A 160 0.67 25.59 -18.66
N ALA A 161 -0.62 25.87 -18.45
CA ALA A 161 -1.66 24.88 -18.53
C ALA A 161 -1.55 24.17 -19.89
N ASN A 162 -1.47 22.84 -19.87
CA ASN A 162 -1.53 22.05 -21.10
C ASN A 162 -2.86 22.42 -21.81
N PRO A 163 -2.85 22.80 -23.10
CA PRO A 163 -4.08 23.17 -23.78
C PRO A 163 -5.01 21.95 -23.88
N ALA A 164 -6.31 22.21 -23.86
CA ALA A 164 -7.32 21.25 -24.32
C ALA A 164 -6.99 20.75 -25.75
N PRO A 165 -7.48 19.58 -26.18
CA PRO A 165 -7.13 19.01 -27.48
C PRO A 165 -7.56 19.97 -28.60
N GLY A 166 -6.59 20.72 -29.12
CA GLY A 166 -6.76 21.59 -30.26
C GLY A 166 -6.51 20.79 -31.54
N GLU A 167 -7.52 20.75 -32.39
CA GLU A 167 -7.42 20.26 -33.76
C GLU A 167 -6.27 20.96 -34.52
N GLY A 168 -5.46 20.17 -35.22
CA GLY A 168 -4.74 20.64 -36.40
C GLY A 168 -3.40 21.36 -36.18
N SER A 169 -2.37 20.63 -35.75
CA SER A 169 -1.04 20.81 -36.34
C SER A 169 -0.32 19.46 -36.42
N ALA A 170 0.27 19.16 -37.57
CA ALA A 170 0.97 17.90 -37.85
C ALA A 170 2.30 17.83 -37.08
N GLN A 171 2.23 17.74 -35.75
CA GLN A 171 3.36 17.33 -34.94
C GLN A 171 3.62 15.84 -35.20
N ARG A 172 4.89 15.47 -35.35
CA ARG A 172 5.32 14.09 -35.57
C ARG A 172 4.85 13.24 -34.40
N GLN A 173 3.78 12.47 -34.65
CA GLN A 173 3.15 11.59 -33.69
C GLN A 173 3.51 10.15 -34.04
N VAL A 174 4.01 9.42 -33.06
CA VAL A 174 4.25 7.98 -33.19
C VAL A 174 3.29 7.24 -32.29
N ARG A 175 2.84 6.07 -32.76
CA ARG A 175 1.89 5.23 -32.04
C ARG A 175 2.33 3.78 -32.10
N GLY A 176 1.99 3.03 -31.07
CA GLY A 176 2.25 1.61 -30.98
C GLY A 176 1.28 0.93 -30.03
N ARG A 177 1.25 -0.40 -30.07
CA ARG A 177 0.35 -1.20 -29.23
C ARG A 177 1.13 -2.25 -28.46
N ALA A 178 0.71 -2.50 -27.23
CA ALA A 178 1.26 -3.56 -26.39
C ALA A 178 0.12 -4.28 -25.67
N ARG A 179 0.32 -5.59 -25.43
CA ARG A 179 -0.49 -6.34 -24.49
C ARG A 179 0.02 -6.11 -23.08
N VAL A 180 -0.89 -5.84 -22.14
CA VAL A 180 -0.53 -5.62 -20.74
C VAL A 180 -0.15 -6.95 -20.08
N ALA A 181 1.13 -7.08 -19.70
CA ALA A 181 1.67 -8.27 -19.04
C ALA A 181 1.64 -8.17 -17.50
N HIS A 182 1.15 -7.06 -16.95
CA HIS A 182 1.05 -6.88 -15.51
C HIS A 182 -0.12 -7.66 -14.93
N HIS A 183 0.16 -8.51 -13.95
CA HIS A 183 -0.88 -9.26 -13.25
C HIS A 183 -1.85 -8.31 -12.56
N GLY A 184 -3.16 -8.49 -12.81
CA GLY A 184 -4.19 -7.60 -12.30
C GLY A 184 -4.37 -6.29 -13.08
N GLY A 185 -3.68 -6.10 -14.22
CA GLY A 185 -3.87 -4.97 -15.12
C GLY A 185 -3.12 -3.69 -14.73
N LEU A 186 -3.57 -2.53 -15.21
CA LEU A 186 -2.92 -1.23 -14.95
C LEU A 186 -3.33 -0.59 -13.61
N HIS A 187 -3.02 -1.28 -12.52
CA HIS A 187 -3.20 -0.75 -11.15
C HIS A 187 -2.04 0.18 -10.74
N ALA A 188 -2.01 0.62 -9.48
CA ALA A 188 -1.08 1.65 -8.99
C ALA A 188 0.41 1.39 -9.30
N ARG A 189 0.89 0.14 -9.24
CA ARG A 189 2.31 -0.20 -9.45
C ARG A 189 2.72 -0.11 -10.93
N PRO A 190 2.02 -0.76 -11.88
CA PRO A 190 2.23 -0.54 -13.32
C PRO A 190 2.04 0.92 -13.74
N ALA A 191 1.03 1.62 -13.20
CA ALA A 191 0.81 3.04 -13.48
C ALA A 191 1.99 3.91 -13.03
N ALA A 192 2.54 3.65 -11.83
CA ALA A 192 3.72 4.33 -11.32
C ALA A 192 4.96 4.07 -12.19
N LEU A 193 5.14 2.83 -12.67
CA LEU A 193 6.22 2.49 -13.59
C LEU A 193 6.10 3.26 -14.90
N LEU A 194 4.91 3.33 -15.50
CA LEU A 194 4.68 4.07 -16.74
C LEU A 194 4.98 5.56 -16.59
N ARG A 195 4.49 6.18 -15.50
CA ARG A 195 4.80 7.59 -15.19
C ARG A 195 6.30 7.81 -15.02
N LYS A 196 6.98 6.96 -14.26
CA LYS A 196 8.43 7.06 -14.03
C LYS A 196 9.21 6.91 -15.34
N THR A 197 8.80 6.00 -16.21
CA THR A 197 9.37 5.84 -17.54
C THR A 197 9.16 7.10 -18.38
N ALA A 198 7.94 7.64 -18.40
CA ALA A 198 7.61 8.86 -19.16
C ALA A 198 8.40 10.09 -18.70
N GLN A 199 8.63 10.25 -17.39
CA GLN A 199 9.44 11.33 -16.81
C GLN A 199 10.91 11.34 -17.29
N GLY A 200 11.39 10.23 -17.85
CA GLY A 200 12.71 10.16 -18.50
C GLY A 200 12.78 10.84 -19.87
N PHE A 201 11.65 11.32 -20.40
CA PHE A 201 11.52 11.89 -21.73
C PHE A 201 10.85 13.27 -21.69
N SER A 202 11.09 14.05 -22.74
CA SER A 202 10.48 15.35 -22.97
C SER A 202 9.15 15.28 -23.74
N SER A 203 8.89 14.14 -24.40
CA SER A 203 7.65 13.87 -25.13
C SER A 203 6.44 13.70 -24.21
N GLN A 204 5.29 14.16 -24.69
CA GLN A 204 4.01 13.87 -24.10
C GLN A 204 3.52 12.50 -24.58
N ALA A 205 2.92 11.71 -23.69
CA ALA A 205 2.34 10.42 -24.05
C ALA A 205 0.93 10.21 -23.48
N GLU A 206 0.10 9.52 -24.26
CA GLU A 206 -1.27 9.17 -23.94
C GLU A 206 -1.48 7.66 -24.12
N LEU A 207 -2.28 7.07 -23.23
CA LEU A 207 -2.77 5.70 -23.30
C LEU A 207 -4.23 5.71 -23.76
N HIS A 208 -4.55 4.87 -24.74
CA HIS A 208 -5.86 4.76 -25.36
C HIS A 208 -6.37 3.33 -25.21
N PHE A 209 -7.54 3.18 -24.58
CA PHE A 209 -8.17 1.88 -24.36
C PHE A 209 -9.69 2.02 -24.33
N ALA A 210 -10.41 1.16 -25.05
CA ALA A 210 -11.89 1.12 -25.08
C ALA A 210 -12.57 2.50 -25.32
N GLY A 211 -11.94 3.39 -26.10
CA GLY A 211 -12.45 4.73 -26.38
C GLY A 211 -12.18 5.77 -25.27
N GLN A 212 -11.54 5.37 -24.17
CA GLN A 212 -11.04 6.25 -23.14
C GLN A 212 -9.57 6.60 -23.37
N VAL A 213 -9.17 7.78 -22.89
CA VAL A 213 -7.82 8.32 -23.04
C VAL A 213 -7.32 8.80 -21.69
N ALA A 214 -6.07 8.47 -21.37
CA ALA A 214 -5.39 8.98 -20.19
C ALA A 214 -3.97 9.45 -20.53
N SER A 215 -3.57 10.60 -19.99
CA SER A 215 -2.16 11.00 -20.00
C SER A 215 -1.34 10.05 -19.11
N VAL A 216 -0.14 9.69 -19.54
CA VAL A 216 0.80 8.89 -18.72
C VAL A 216 1.28 9.63 -17.46
N ASP A 217 1.07 10.95 -17.40
CA ASP A 217 1.35 11.75 -16.20
C ASP A 217 0.26 11.62 -15.13
N SER A 218 -0.95 11.20 -15.54
CA SER A 218 -2.10 11.06 -14.65
C SER A 218 -2.27 9.61 -14.20
N LEU A 219 -1.72 9.28 -13.03
CA LEU A 219 -1.84 7.93 -12.44
C LEU A 219 -3.29 7.48 -12.30
N VAL A 220 -4.16 8.38 -11.82
CA VAL A 220 -5.60 8.12 -11.69
C VAL A 220 -6.23 7.90 -13.07
N GLY A 221 -5.82 8.66 -14.08
CA GLY A 221 -6.27 8.46 -15.45
C GLY A 221 -5.88 7.07 -15.99
N ILE A 222 -4.62 6.66 -15.80
CA ILE A 222 -4.14 5.33 -16.23
C ILE A 222 -4.94 4.22 -15.57
N MET A 223 -5.13 4.29 -14.25
CA MET A 223 -5.90 3.29 -13.49
C MET A 223 -7.38 3.31 -13.89
N GLY A 224 -7.90 4.50 -14.18
CA GLY A 224 -9.26 4.76 -14.63
C GLY A 224 -9.62 4.12 -15.98
N LEU A 225 -8.63 3.84 -16.85
CA LEU A 225 -8.86 3.14 -18.11
C LEU A 225 -9.42 1.72 -17.92
N GLY A 226 -9.27 1.13 -16.73
CA GLY A 226 -9.84 -0.17 -16.40
C GLY A 226 -9.23 -1.34 -17.18
N VAL A 227 -8.01 -1.18 -17.68
CA VAL A 227 -7.26 -2.18 -18.47
C VAL A 227 -6.92 -3.41 -17.61
N ALA A 228 -7.28 -4.60 -18.08
CA ALA A 228 -6.96 -5.87 -17.45
C ALA A 228 -5.68 -6.51 -18.01
N GLU A 229 -5.25 -7.62 -17.41
CA GLU A 229 -4.17 -8.44 -17.95
C GLU A 229 -4.53 -8.97 -19.34
N GLN A 230 -3.55 -9.02 -20.26
CA GLN A 230 -3.67 -9.42 -21.67
C GLN A 230 -4.45 -8.47 -22.60
N ASP A 231 -5.06 -7.41 -22.07
CA ASP A 231 -5.70 -6.37 -22.88
C ASP A 231 -4.67 -5.63 -23.74
N GLU A 232 -5.09 -5.23 -24.95
CA GLU A 232 -4.27 -4.46 -25.88
C GLU A 232 -4.54 -2.96 -25.69
N VAL A 233 -3.48 -2.20 -25.39
CA VAL A 233 -3.53 -0.75 -25.20
C VAL A 233 -2.73 -0.06 -26.29
N GLU A 234 -3.25 1.05 -26.81
CA GLU A 234 -2.54 1.91 -27.76
C GLU A 234 -1.84 3.05 -27.01
N VAL A 235 -0.54 3.21 -27.27
CA VAL A 235 0.28 4.30 -26.74
C VAL A 235 0.56 5.29 -27.85
N ILE A 236 0.33 6.56 -27.58
CA ILE A 236 0.55 7.66 -28.53
C ILE A 236 1.53 8.64 -27.92
N CYS A 237 2.66 8.88 -28.58
CA CYS A 237 3.68 9.84 -28.14
C CYS A 237 3.80 11.01 -29.12
N ARG A 238 4.00 12.21 -28.59
CA ARG A 238 4.23 13.46 -29.35
C ARG A 238 5.42 14.20 -28.76
N GLY A 239 6.40 14.55 -29.61
CA GLY A 239 7.61 15.27 -29.18
C GLY A 239 8.87 14.81 -29.92
N GLU A 240 10.00 15.42 -29.57
CA GLU A 240 11.29 15.20 -30.23
C GLU A 240 11.86 13.80 -29.98
N ASP A 241 11.69 13.26 -28.77
CA ASP A 241 12.13 11.92 -28.35
C ASP A 241 11.01 10.87 -28.37
N SER A 242 9.95 11.12 -29.15
CA SER A 242 8.70 10.34 -29.12
C SER A 242 8.87 8.88 -29.53
N GLU A 243 9.78 8.55 -30.44
CA GLU A 243 10.10 7.16 -30.83
C GLU A 243 10.75 6.39 -29.68
N ALA A 244 11.70 7.01 -28.97
CA ALA A 244 12.36 6.39 -27.81
C ALA A 244 11.41 6.24 -26.63
N ALA A 245 10.60 7.27 -26.36
CA ALA A 245 9.57 7.24 -25.32
C ALA A 245 8.53 6.13 -25.59
N LEU A 246 8.06 6.01 -26.83
CA LEU A 246 7.13 4.96 -27.23
C LEU A 246 7.72 3.56 -26.99
N GLY A 247 8.96 3.32 -27.44
CA GLY A 247 9.63 2.03 -27.22
C GLY A 247 9.76 1.66 -25.74
N ALA A 248 10.14 2.61 -24.89
CA ALA A 248 10.26 2.39 -23.46
C ALA A 248 8.90 2.12 -22.77
N LEU A 249 7.85 2.85 -23.16
CA LEU A 249 6.50 2.66 -22.61
C LEU A 249 5.89 1.32 -23.04
N LEU A 250 6.05 0.92 -24.30
CA LEU A 250 5.59 -0.39 -24.78
C LEU A 250 6.32 -1.54 -24.07
N ALA A 251 7.64 -1.41 -23.86
CA ALA A 251 8.42 -2.38 -23.11
C ALA A 251 7.99 -2.46 -21.63
N ALA A 252 7.66 -1.31 -21.03
CA ALA A 252 7.14 -1.27 -19.66
C ALA A 252 5.79 -1.99 -19.55
N LEU A 253 4.85 -1.79 -20.48
CA LEU A 253 3.55 -2.48 -20.51
C LEU A 253 3.67 -3.99 -20.72
N ALA A 254 4.63 -4.42 -21.55
CA ALA A 254 4.83 -5.81 -21.94
C ALA A 254 5.72 -6.60 -20.95
N SER A 255 6.38 -5.94 -20.01
CA SER A 255 7.16 -6.59 -18.95
C SER A 255 6.34 -6.70 -17.68
N ALA A 256 6.07 -7.93 -17.24
CA ALA A 256 5.50 -8.15 -15.91
C ALA A 256 6.42 -7.49 -14.86
N THR A 257 5.89 -6.52 -14.12
CA THR A 257 6.56 -6.03 -12.91
C THR A 257 6.69 -7.22 -11.97
N ALA A 258 7.92 -7.67 -11.72
CA ALA A 258 8.18 -8.54 -10.59
C ALA A 258 7.58 -7.86 -9.36
N GLY A 259 6.67 -8.55 -8.67
CA GLY A 259 6.31 -8.14 -7.32
C GLY A 259 7.61 -7.92 -6.56
N ALA A 260 7.68 -6.87 -5.73
CA ALA A 260 8.82 -6.71 -4.83
C ALA A 260 9.09 -8.09 -4.20
N PRO A 261 10.36 -8.54 -4.11
CA PRO A 261 10.68 -9.81 -3.48
C PRO A 261 9.84 -9.94 -2.21
N LYS A 262 9.30 -11.13 -1.96
CA LYS A 262 8.76 -11.49 -0.65
C LYS A 262 9.91 -11.54 0.38
N ASP A 263 10.78 -10.54 0.39
CA ASP A 263 11.57 -10.24 1.57
C ASP A 263 10.55 -10.01 2.66
N ALA A 264 10.51 -10.97 3.58
CA ALA A 264 9.84 -10.80 4.85
C ALA A 264 10.17 -9.39 5.35
N PRO A 265 9.18 -8.58 5.73
CA PRO A 265 9.44 -7.23 6.21
C PRO A 265 10.57 -7.34 7.23
N ARG A 266 11.70 -6.71 6.91
CA ARG A 266 12.88 -6.72 7.77
C ARG A 266 12.37 -6.20 9.10
N ALA A 267 12.30 -7.08 10.10
CA ALA A 267 11.78 -6.73 11.41
C ALA A 267 12.54 -5.49 11.83
N ILE A 268 11.83 -4.36 11.94
CA ILE A 268 12.36 -3.20 12.63
C ILE A 268 12.64 -3.78 14.01
N ALA A 269 13.92 -3.94 14.37
CA ALA A 269 14.30 -4.43 15.68
C ALA A 269 13.54 -3.54 16.68
N PRO A 270 12.55 -4.08 17.40
CA PRO A 270 11.94 -3.31 18.45
C PRO A 270 13.09 -3.03 19.41
N GLY A 271 13.29 -1.77 19.79
CA GLY A 271 14.03 -1.53 21.02
C GLY A 271 13.40 -2.43 22.08
N GLU A 272 14.20 -3.22 22.81
CA GLU A 272 13.71 -4.15 23.81
C GLU A 272 12.63 -3.45 24.64
N PRO A 273 11.35 -3.90 24.57
CA PRO A 273 10.33 -3.29 25.38
C PRO A 273 10.77 -3.47 26.84
N ALA A 274 10.81 -2.37 27.59
CA ALA A 274 11.18 -2.38 28.98
C ALA A 274 10.31 -3.42 29.71
N ARG A 275 10.93 -4.50 30.20
CA ARG A 275 10.22 -5.51 30.98
C ARG A 275 9.63 -4.81 32.20
N PRO A 276 8.31 -4.88 32.44
CA PRO A 276 7.76 -4.37 33.69
C PRO A 276 8.46 -5.06 34.85
N ALA A 277 8.73 -4.31 35.92
CA ALA A 277 9.38 -4.85 37.10
C ALA A 277 8.60 -6.07 37.61
N ALA A 278 9.30 -7.19 37.84
CA ALA A 278 8.69 -8.42 38.29
C ALA A 278 7.99 -8.20 39.65
N VAL A 279 6.68 -8.43 39.70
CA VAL A 279 5.93 -8.45 40.96
C VAL A 279 5.98 -9.85 41.53
N ALA A 280 6.37 -9.98 42.80
CA ALA A 280 6.46 -11.27 43.47
C ALA A 280 5.13 -12.04 43.37
N GLY A 281 5.19 -13.31 42.94
CA GLY A 281 4.02 -14.16 42.72
C GLY A 281 3.30 -13.97 41.38
N THR A 282 3.88 -13.22 40.43
CA THR A 282 3.34 -13.07 39.08
C THR A 282 4.35 -13.48 38.00
N LEU A 283 3.86 -14.10 36.93
CA LEU A 283 4.65 -14.35 35.72
C LEU A 283 4.40 -13.20 34.75
N ALA A 284 5.46 -12.48 34.39
CA ALA A 284 5.39 -11.51 33.31
C ALA A 284 5.26 -12.25 31.97
N GLY A 285 4.27 -11.88 31.16
CA GLY A 285 4.16 -12.40 29.79
C GLY A 285 5.38 -12.01 28.96
N VAL A 286 5.79 -12.88 28.05
CA VAL A 286 6.80 -12.57 27.03
C VAL A 286 6.07 -12.11 25.77
N CYS A 287 6.51 -10.99 25.19
CA CYS A 287 5.99 -10.54 23.91
C CYS A 287 6.40 -11.55 22.83
N ALA A 288 5.45 -12.33 22.32
CA ALA A 288 5.71 -13.34 21.30
C ALA A 288 5.98 -12.72 19.91
N SER A 289 5.33 -11.60 19.61
CA SER A 289 5.54 -10.83 18.39
C SER A 289 5.40 -9.34 18.71
N PRO A 290 6.40 -8.52 18.39
CA PRO A 290 6.31 -7.08 18.59
C PRO A 290 5.31 -6.48 17.60
N GLY A 291 4.46 -5.57 18.07
CA GLY A 291 3.46 -4.91 17.24
C GLY A 291 2.27 -4.43 18.06
N LEU A 292 1.25 -3.93 17.35
CA LEU A 292 -0.05 -3.61 17.93
C LEU A 292 -1.03 -4.71 17.53
N ALA A 293 -1.76 -5.24 18.51
CA ALA A 293 -2.86 -6.16 18.29
C ALA A 293 -4.15 -5.48 18.75
N SER A 294 -5.21 -5.59 17.95
CA SER A 294 -6.54 -5.09 18.29
C SER A 294 -7.55 -6.20 18.08
N GLY A 295 -8.46 -6.37 19.03
CA GLY A 295 -9.47 -7.41 18.99
C GLY A 295 -10.01 -7.76 20.37
N PRO A 296 -11.02 -8.63 20.44
CA PRO A 296 -11.56 -9.10 21.70
C PRO A 296 -10.49 -9.84 22.50
N LEU A 297 -10.23 -9.38 23.72
CA LEU A 297 -9.33 -10.06 24.65
C LEU A 297 -10.08 -11.23 25.29
N ALA A 298 -9.67 -12.47 24.98
CA ALA A 298 -10.15 -13.66 25.66
C ALA A 298 -9.12 -14.16 26.67
N ARG A 299 -9.55 -14.39 27.91
CA ARG A 299 -8.73 -15.10 28.89
C ARG A 299 -8.90 -16.60 28.68
N LEU A 300 -7.82 -17.30 28.33
CA LEU A 300 -7.83 -18.76 28.30
C LEU A 300 -7.82 -19.29 29.74
N GLY A 301 -8.98 -19.73 30.24
CA GLY A 301 -9.12 -20.27 31.60
C GLY A 301 -8.63 -21.72 31.78
N ALA A 302 -8.17 -22.37 30.71
CA ALA A 302 -7.88 -23.80 30.69
C ALA A 302 -6.43 -24.15 31.11
N ILE A 303 -5.55 -23.16 31.28
CA ILE A 303 -4.16 -23.42 31.66
C ILE A 303 -4.06 -23.42 33.19
N SER A 304 -4.23 -24.59 33.80
CA SER A 304 -3.75 -24.82 35.15
C SER A 304 -2.26 -25.18 35.04
N LEU A 305 -1.38 -24.31 35.52
CA LEU A 305 0.00 -24.71 35.72
C LEU A 305 0.05 -25.79 36.81
N PRO A 306 0.92 -26.81 36.70
CA PRO A 306 1.15 -27.75 37.79
C PRO A 306 1.56 -27.00 39.05
N ALA A 307 1.21 -27.53 40.22
CA ALA A 307 1.72 -26.99 41.48
C ALA A 307 3.25 -27.11 41.49
N ASP A 308 3.94 -25.98 41.69
CA ASP A 308 5.37 -25.97 41.97
C ASP A 308 5.57 -26.56 43.36
N ASP A 309 6.24 -27.71 43.44
CA ASP A 309 6.47 -28.41 44.69
C ASP A 309 7.67 -27.84 45.48
N GLY A 310 8.29 -26.78 44.97
CA GLY A 310 9.42 -26.07 45.58
C GLY A 310 10.72 -26.88 45.62
N ARG A 311 10.77 -28.05 44.97
CA ARG A 311 11.94 -28.94 44.96
C ARG A 311 12.79 -28.79 43.70
N HIS A 312 12.44 -27.86 42.81
CA HIS A 312 13.20 -27.59 41.61
C HIS A 312 14.52 -26.88 41.93
N ARG A 313 15.63 -27.43 41.43
CA ARG A 313 16.94 -26.77 41.46
C ARG A 313 17.08 -25.90 40.21
N PRO A 314 17.28 -24.57 40.32
CA PRO A 314 17.37 -23.68 39.17
C PRO A 314 18.44 -24.10 38.16
N GLU A 315 19.59 -24.60 38.64
CA GLU A 315 20.70 -25.06 37.80
C GLU A 315 20.30 -26.25 36.91
N ASP A 316 19.61 -27.25 37.46
CA ASP A 316 19.14 -28.42 36.72
C ASP A 316 18.10 -28.03 35.67
N GLN A 317 17.24 -27.05 35.98
CA GLN A 317 16.23 -26.53 35.06
C GLN A 317 16.86 -25.72 33.92
N HIS A 318 17.86 -24.90 34.22
CA HIS A 318 18.62 -24.17 33.19
C HIS A 318 19.37 -25.13 32.27
N LEU A 319 20.01 -26.16 32.82
CA LEU A 319 20.69 -27.17 32.02
C LEU A 319 19.70 -27.93 31.09
N ALA A 320 18.52 -28.29 31.61
CA ALA A 320 17.49 -28.94 30.80
C ALA A 320 16.97 -28.02 29.69
N LEU A 321 16.80 -26.72 29.97
CA LEU A 321 16.42 -25.71 28.99
C LEU A 321 17.49 -25.57 27.90
N ASP A 322 18.76 -25.46 28.27
CA ASP A 322 19.87 -25.33 27.33
C ASP A 322 19.96 -26.54 26.39
N GLN A 323 19.78 -27.75 26.93
CA GLN A 323 19.72 -28.97 26.13
C GLN A 323 18.52 -29.00 25.18
N ALA A 324 17.35 -28.54 25.62
CA ALA A 324 16.17 -28.48 24.78
C ALA A 324 16.34 -27.45 23.65
N LEU A 325 16.87 -26.26 23.97
CA LEU A 325 17.18 -25.23 22.99
C LEU A 325 18.21 -25.71 21.96
N GLN A 326 19.23 -26.45 22.40
CA GLN A 326 20.22 -27.00 21.49
C GLN A 326 19.60 -28.02 20.52
N ARG A 327 18.76 -28.93 20.99
CA ARG A 327 18.03 -29.88 20.12
C ARG A 327 17.18 -29.16 19.08
N VAL A 328 16.44 -28.13 19.48
CA VAL A 328 15.62 -27.33 18.55
C VAL A 328 16.50 -26.64 17.50
N ARG A 329 17.67 -26.08 17.88
CA ARG A 329 18.60 -25.50 16.90
C ARG A 329 19.12 -26.54 15.92
N ASP A 330 19.51 -27.71 16.40
CA ASP A 330 20.02 -28.80 15.57
C ASP A 330 18.95 -29.27 14.57
N ASP A 331 17.69 -29.40 15.02
CA ASP A 331 16.54 -29.74 14.17
C ASP A 331 16.30 -28.67 13.08
N VAL A 332 16.28 -27.39 13.45
CA VAL A 332 16.09 -26.27 12.50
C VAL A 332 17.25 -26.22 11.49
N GLN A 333 18.49 -26.48 11.91
CA GLN A 333 19.63 -26.59 11.00
C GLN A 333 19.49 -27.75 10.01
N GLY A 334 18.98 -28.90 10.48
CA GLY A 334 18.67 -30.05 9.63
C GLY A 334 17.62 -29.72 8.57
N SER A 335 16.51 -29.09 8.97
CA SER A 335 15.46 -28.64 8.04
C SER A 335 15.98 -27.60 7.04
N LEU A 336 16.80 -26.64 7.48
CA LEU A 336 17.44 -25.66 6.59
C LEU A 336 18.31 -26.34 5.52
N GLN A 337 19.09 -27.35 5.91
CA GLN A 337 19.94 -28.07 4.97
C GLN A 337 19.12 -28.86 3.94
N GLN A 338 18.02 -29.49 4.38
CA GLN A 338 17.09 -30.18 3.47
C GLN A 338 16.42 -29.21 2.48
N ALA A 339 15.92 -28.06 2.95
CA ALA A 339 15.30 -27.05 2.09
C ALA A 339 16.28 -26.53 1.02
N ARG A 340 17.55 -26.29 1.40
CA ARG A 340 18.61 -25.90 0.45
C ARG A 340 18.91 -26.97 -0.59
N LEU A 341 18.96 -28.24 -0.19
CA LEU A 341 19.18 -29.36 -1.11
C LEU A 341 17.97 -29.57 -2.06
N GLY A 342 16.76 -29.27 -1.60
CA GLY A 342 15.53 -29.31 -2.39
C GLY A 342 15.33 -28.12 -3.32
N GLY A 343 16.15 -27.07 -3.22
CA GLY A 343 16.03 -25.84 -4.01
C GLY A 343 14.90 -24.91 -3.58
N ASP A 344 14.31 -25.10 -2.39
CA ASP A 344 13.27 -24.21 -1.87
C ASP A 344 13.91 -23.02 -1.12
N GLU A 345 14.20 -21.95 -1.87
CA GLU A 345 14.82 -20.74 -1.33
C GLU A 345 13.95 -20.01 -0.30
N ASN A 346 12.62 -20.11 -0.40
CA ASN A 346 11.71 -19.46 0.54
C ASN A 346 11.71 -20.19 1.89
N GLU A 347 11.58 -21.51 1.87
CA GLU A 347 11.62 -22.34 3.08
C GLU A 347 12.98 -22.23 3.78
N ALA A 348 14.07 -22.22 3.01
CA ALA A 348 15.41 -21.99 3.53
C ALA A 348 15.57 -20.59 4.18
N ALA A 349 14.99 -19.54 3.60
CA ALA A 349 15.02 -18.20 4.17
C ALA A 349 14.26 -18.15 5.52
N ILE A 350 13.12 -18.83 5.63
CA ILE A 350 12.33 -18.92 6.86
C ILE A 350 13.13 -19.61 7.98
N PHE A 351 13.68 -20.80 7.73
CA PHE A 351 14.45 -21.52 8.77
C PHE A 351 15.74 -20.78 9.15
N SER A 352 16.38 -20.11 8.19
CA SER A 352 17.55 -19.27 8.48
C SER A 352 17.23 -18.11 9.42
N ALA A 353 16.03 -17.53 9.34
CA ALA A 353 15.61 -16.45 10.23
C ALA A 353 15.35 -16.92 11.67
N HIS A 354 14.98 -18.19 11.87
CA HIS A 354 14.75 -18.77 13.20
C HIS A 354 16.06 -19.16 13.93
N LEU A 355 17.20 -19.22 13.21
CA LEU A 355 18.53 -19.47 13.78
C LEU A 355 19.31 -18.20 14.14
N ALA A 356 18.88 -17.04 13.64
CA ALA A 356 19.55 -15.75 13.80
C ALA A 356 19.18 -15.07 15.13
#